data_AF-A0A6N7GC02-F1
#
_entry.id   AF-A0A6N7GC02-F1
#
_cell.length_a   1.000
_cell.length_b   1.000
_cell.length_c   1.000
_cell.angle_alpha   90.00
_cell.angle_beta   90.00
_cell.angle_gamma   90.00
#
_symmetry.space_group_name_H-M   'P 1'
#
loop_
_entity.id
_entity.type
_entity.pdbx_description
1 polymer ?
#
loop_
_entity_poly.entity_id
_entity_poly.type
_entity_poly.pdbx_seq_one_letter_code
_entity_poly.pdbx_strand_id
1 'polypeptide(L)' 'MTTIDSPPMSVQLPARPLTLDDVTLLAAADDVHRYELQEGNLVVIPPANVEHYAIIMRLGGWFLDLLAGALPKLT' A
#
# COMPACT_ATOMS: atom_id res chain seq x y z
N MET A 1 -4.27 -18.75 19.87
CA MET A 1 -3.83 -19.86 19.00
C MET A 1 -4.93 -20.04 17.97
N THR A 2 -4.76 -19.41 16.81
CA THR A 2 -5.70 -19.47 15.68
C THR A 2 -4.84 -19.56 14.42
N THR A 3 -5.20 -20.50 13.58
CA THR A 3 -4.46 -21.12 12.49
C THR A 3 -3.97 -20.15 11.41
N ILE A 4 -2.66 -20.14 11.16
CA ILE A 4 -2.07 -19.64 9.91
C ILE A 4 -2.05 -20.84 8.96
N ASP A 5 -3.17 -21.06 8.27
CA ASP A 5 -3.28 -22.12 7.25
C ASP A 5 -4.05 -21.59 6.04
N SER A 6 -3.78 -20.35 5.65
CA SER A 6 -4.05 -19.90 4.29
C SER A 6 -2.84 -20.34 3.45
N PRO A 7 -3.02 -21.16 2.40
CA PRO A 7 -1.92 -21.50 1.51
C PRO A 7 -1.33 -20.20 0.94
N PRO A 8 -0.01 -20.12 0.70
CA PRO A 8 0.59 -18.96 0.06
C PRO A 8 -0.14 -18.73 -1.26
N MET A 9 -0.74 -17.56 -1.43
CA MET A 9 -1.41 -17.19 -2.67
C MET A 9 -0.34 -17.15 -3.77
N SER A 10 -0.27 -18.19 -4.59
CA SER A 10 0.68 -18.28 -5.68
C SER A 10 0.17 -17.42 -6.83
N VAL A 11 0.76 -16.25 -7.00
CA VAL A 11 0.50 -15.38 -8.15
C VAL A 11 1.22 -15.94 -9.37
N GLN A 12 0.49 -16.17 -10.47
CA GLN A 12 1.10 -16.50 -11.77
C GLN A 12 1.45 -15.21 -12.51
N LEU A 13 2.74 -14.99 -12.73
CA LEU A 13 3.23 -13.89 -13.55
C LEU A 13 3.39 -14.35 -15.00
N PRO A 14 3.07 -13.49 -15.98
CA PRO A 14 3.24 -13.83 -17.38
C PRO A 14 4.73 -13.94 -17.75
N ALA A 15 5.07 -14.81 -18.70
CA ALA A 15 6.43 -14.96 -19.23
C ALA A 15 6.79 -13.86 -20.27
N ARG A 16 6.41 -12.61 -19.98
CA ARG A 16 6.72 -11.40 -20.75
C ARG A 16 6.91 -10.22 -19.79
N PRO A 17 7.48 -9.08 -20.22
CA PRO A 17 7.53 -7.88 -19.39
C PRO A 17 6.13 -7.54 -18.84
N LEU A 18 6.09 -7.20 -17.55
CA LEU A 18 4.87 -6.80 -16.86
C LEU A 18 4.38 -5.47 -17.40
N THR A 19 3.07 -5.41 -17.62
CA THR A 19 2.35 -4.20 -18.02
C THR A 19 1.55 -3.67 -16.84
N LEU A 20 1.03 -2.45 -16.98
CA LEU A 20 0.15 -1.87 -15.98
C LEU A 20 -1.15 -2.69 -15.79
N ASP A 21 -1.65 -3.30 -16.86
CA ASP A 21 -2.84 -4.15 -16.80
C ASP A 21 -2.58 -5.39 -15.95
N ASP A 22 -1.41 -6.01 -16.08
CA ASP A 22 -1.03 -7.16 -15.25
C ASP A 22 -0.99 -6.75 -13.76
N VAL A 23 -0.39 -5.61 -13.44
CA VAL A 23 -0.33 -5.10 -12.05
C VAL A 23 -1.72 -4.79 -11.50
N THR A 24 -2.63 -4.29 -12.35
CA THR A 24 -4.02 -4.03 -11.97
C THR A 24 -4.76 -5.32 -11.63
N LEU A 25 -4.53 -6.39 -12.41
CA LEU A 25 -5.09 -7.72 -12.11
C LEU A 25 -4.53 -8.29 -10.80
N LEU A 26 -3.24 -8.08 -10.53
CA LEU A 26 -2.62 -8.48 -9.25
C LEU A 26 -3.26 -7.75 -8.07
N ALA A 27 -3.39 -6.42 -8.16
CA ALA A 27 -4.00 -5.60 -7.13
C ALA A 27 -5.49 -5.93 -6.92
N ALA A 28 -6.20 -6.38 -7.94
CA ALA A 28 -7.60 -6.82 -7.81
C ALA A 28 -7.75 -8.21 -7.18
N ALA A 29 -6.69 -9.02 -7.15
CA ALA A 29 -6.70 -10.38 -6.60
C ALA A 29 -6.19 -10.46 -5.15
N ASP A 30 -5.45 -9.44 -4.69
CA ASP A 30 -4.90 -9.34 -3.34
C ASP A 30 -5.18 -7.94 -2.77
N ASP A 31 -6.16 -7.86 -1.88
CA ASP A 31 -6.59 -6.63 -1.21
C ASP A 31 -5.64 -6.19 -0.07
N VAL A 32 -4.65 -7.00 0.27
CA VAL A 32 -3.76 -6.79 1.42
C VAL A 32 -2.49 -6.07 1.00
N HIS A 33 -1.91 -6.47 -0.13
CA HIS A 33 -0.66 -5.91 -0.62
C HIS A 33 -0.89 -4.84 -1.68
N ARG A 34 -0.03 -3.82 -1.68
CA ARG A 34 0.00 -2.84 -2.78
C ARG A 34 1.05 -3.27 -3.78
N TYR A 35 0.68 -3.29 -5.06
CA TYR A 35 1.58 -3.59 -6.16
C TYR A 35 1.87 -2.34 -6.97
N GLU A 36 3.14 -2.17 -7.36
CA GLU A 36 3.59 -1.06 -8.18
C GLU A 36 4.52 -1.57 -9.30
N LEU A 37 4.46 -0.89 -10.46
CA LEU A 37 5.42 -1.10 -11.53
C LEU A 37 6.43 0.05 -11.50
N GLN A 38 7.67 -0.22 -11.09
CA GLN A 38 8.75 0.76 -11.02
C GLN A 38 9.88 0.34 -11.97
N GLU A 39 10.07 1.12 -13.04
CA GLU A 39 11.14 0.88 -14.03
C GLU A 39 11.12 -0.56 -14.61
N GLY A 40 9.91 -1.11 -14.81
CA GLY A 40 9.72 -2.48 -15.30
C GLY A 40 9.83 -3.58 -14.25
N ASN A 41 10.13 -3.23 -12.98
CA ASN A 41 10.14 -4.16 -11.86
C ASN A 41 8.80 -4.14 -11.12
N LEU A 42 8.33 -5.32 -10.73
CA LEU A 42 7.21 -5.44 -9.81
C LEU A 42 7.70 -5.19 -8.39
N VAL A 43 7.17 -4.16 -7.76
CA VAL A 43 7.40 -3.87 -6.34
C VAL A 43 6.15 -4.25 -5.57
N VAL A 44 6.31 -5.12 -4.57
CA VAL A 44 5.24 -5.52 -3.66
C VAL A 44 5.47 -4.82 -2.34
N ILE A 45 4.51 -4.00 -1.93
CA ILE A 45 4.58 -3.23 -0.70
C ILE A 45 3.67 -3.93 0.32
N PRO A 46 4.24 -4.35 1.46
CA PRO A 46 3.47 -5.01 2.51
C PRO A 46 2.46 -4.05 3.14
N PRO A 47 1.40 -4.59 3.76
CA PRO A 47 0.46 -3.78 4.51
C PRO A 47 1.20 -2.98 5.60
N ALA A 48 0.76 -1.74 5.81
CA ALA A 48 1.31 -0.90 6.86
C ALA A 48 1.12 -1.55 8.23
N ASN A 49 2.17 -1.57 9.05
CA ASN A 49 2.03 -1.96 10.44
C ASN A 49 1.36 -0.83 11.26
N VAL A 50 0.98 -1.13 12.50
CA VAL A 50 0.25 -0.19 13.37
C VAL A 50 1.02 1.13 13.57
N GLU A 51 2.34 1.06 13.70
CA GLU A 51 3.20 2.23 13.87
C GLU A 51 3.23 3.12 12.62
N HIS A 52 3.43 2.52 11.45
CA HIS A 52 3.37 3.20 10.17
C HIS A 52 2.02 3.88 9.98
N TYR A 53 0.92 3.17 10.26
CA TYR A 53 -0.43 3.71 10.16
C TYR A 53 -0.63 4.93 11.07
N ALA A 54 -0.17 4.85 12.33
CA ALA A 54 -0.28 5.96 13.28
C ALA A 54 0.47 7.22 12.80
N ILE A 55 1.67 7.04 12.23
CA ILE A 55 2.45 8.15 11.67
C ILE A 55 1.73 8.79 10.49
N ILE A 56 1.26 7.98 9.53
CA ILE A 56 0.55 8.49 8.35
C ILE A 56 -0.73 9.22 8.72
N MET A 57 -1.52 8.69 9.66
CA MET A 57 -2.74 9.36 10.13
C MET A 57 -2.44 10.71 10.79
N ARG A 58 -1.37 10.80 11.59
CA ARG A 58 -0.94 12.06 12.20
C ARG A 58 -0.50 13.08 11.15
N LEU A 59 0.29 12.64 10.17
CA LEU A 59 0.72 13.50 9.05
C LEU A 59 -0.47 13.99 8.23
N GLY A 60 -1.41 13.09 7.92
CA GLY A 60 -2.64 13.41 7.20
C GLY A 60 -3.50 14.43 7.94
N GLY A 61 -3.68 14.26 9.25
CA GLY A 61 -4.37 15.23 10.10
C GLY A 61 -3.72 16.61 10.05
N TRP A 62 -2.39 16.69 10.21
CA TRP A 62 -1.65 17.95 10.11
C TRP A 62 -1.81 18.62 8.73
N PHE A 63 -1.79 17.83 7.67
CA PHE A 63 -1.98 18.34 6.32
C PHE A 63 -3.39 18.91 6.12
N LEU A 64 -4.43 18.23 6.63
CA LEU A 64 -5.80 18.71 6.55
C LEU A 64 -6.02 19.98 7.40
N ASP A 65 -5.46 20.03 8.62
CA ASP A 65 -5.51 21.22 9.47
C ASP A 65 -4.81 22.42 8.81
N LEU A 66 -3.71 22.17 8.09
CA LEU A 66 -2.98 23.20 7.34
C LEU A 66 -3.86 23.77 6.24
N LEU A 67 -4.48 22.90 5.44
CA LEU A 67 -5.39 23.30 4.36
C LEU A 67 -6.63 24.03 4.89
N ALA A 68 -7.13 23.64 6.06
CA ALA A 68 -8.27 24.29 6.72
C ALA A 68 -7.91 25.63 7.39
N GLY A 69 -6.63 26.02 7.43
CA GLY A 69 -6.18 27.20 8.16
C GLY A 69 -6.34 27.08 9.68
N ALA A 70 -6.50 25.86 10.19
CA ALA A 70 -6.78 25.54 11.58
C ALA A 70 -5.51 25.27 12.41
N LEU A 71 -4.33 25.30 11.79
CA LEU A 71 -3.08 25.12 12.52
C LEU A 71 -2.88 26.28 13.53
N PRO A 72 -2.64 25.99 14.81
CA PRO A 72 -2.23 27.01 15.74
C PRO A 72 -0.91 27.61 15.26
N LYS A 73 -0.83 28.94 15.19
CA LYS A 73 0.43 29.63 14.93
C LYS A 73 1.40 29.21 16.05
N LEU A 74 2.50 28.55 15.69
CA LEU A 74 3.62 28.33 16.59
C LEU A 74 4.04 29.71 17.09
N THR A 75 3.72 30.01 18.35
CA THR A 75 4.08 31.23 19.07
C THR A 75 5.13 30.90 20.11
#